data_AF-A0A416UCH5-F1
#
_entry.id   AF-A0A416UCH5-F1
#
_cell.length_a   1.000
_cell.length_b   1.000
_cell.length_c   1.000
_cell.angle_alpha   90.00
_cell.angle_beta   90.00
_cell.angle_gamma   90.00
#
_symmetry.space_group_name_H-M   'P 1'
#
loop_
_entity.id
_entity.type
_entity.pdbx_description
1 polymer ?
#
loop_
_entity_poly.entity_id
_entity_poly.type
_entity_poly.pdbx_seq_one_letter_code
_entity_poly.pdbx_strand_id
1 'polypeptide(L)'
;MKLNKEKFMKTEMGGELEETIRTWDKALDERRKATPGIGNPDQGLGFKYWDNTCRSCQDRWEVFKLAIKQFYGIEFFFTRTDEYFGVCSEDESIWLMKEGREENE
;
A
#
# COMPACT_ATOMS: atom_id res chain seq x y z
N MET A 1 13.02 13.98 -14.70
CA MET A 1 13.97 14.07 -13.55
C MET A 1 14.34 12.65 -13.16
N LYS A 2 15.59 12.32 -12.82
CA LYS A 2 15.93 10.94 -12.39
C LYS A 2 15.47 10.73 -10.94
N LEU A 3 14.69 9.68 -10.68
CA LEU A 3 14.21 9.36 -9.34
C LEU A 3 15.39 8.99 -8.43
N ASN A 4 15.58 9.76 -7.36
CA ASN A 4 16.43 9.38 -6.23
C ASN A 4 15.48 8.93 -5.12
N LYS A 5 15.46 7.61 -4.85
CA LYS A 5 14.56 6.99 -3.89
C LYS A 5 14.64 7.63 -2.51
N GLU A 6 15.84 7.72 -1.93
CA GLU A 6 16.01 8.26 -0.57
C GLU A 6 15.54 9.70 -0.47
N LYS A 7 15.83 10.52 -1.49
CA LYS A 7 15.38 11.91 -1.51
C LYS A 7 13.86 11.99 -1.66
N PHE A 8 13.27 11.15 -2.51
CA PHE A 8 11.83 11.10 -2.74
C PHE A 8 11.09 10.67 -1.47
N MET A 9 11.52 9.59 -0.80
CA MET A 9 10.86 9.10 0.42
C MET A 9 10.92 10.10 1.58
N LYS A 10 11.88 11.04 1.58
CA LYS A 10 11.96 12.14 2.56
C LYS A 10 11.08 13.35 2.23
N THR A 11 10.41 13.36 1.08
CA THR A 11 9.43 14.41 0.73
C THR A 11 8.08 14.12 1.37
N GLU A 12 7.22 15.15 1.49
CA GLU A 12 5.85 14.97 1.96
C GLU A 12 5.08 13.94 1.12
N MET A 13 5.22 14.01 -0.21
CA MET A 13 4.60 13.02 -1.11
C MET A 13 5.12 11.59 -0.88
N GLY A 14 6.43 11.45 -0.59
CA GLY A 14 7.04 10.15 -0.30
C GLY A 14 6.55 9.56 1.03
N GLY A 15 6.44 10.40 2.06
CA GLY A 15 5.91 10.01 3.37
C GLY A 15 4.43 9.60 3.30
N GLU A 16 3.61 10.39 2.60
CA GLU A 16 2.17 10.07 2.41
C GLU A 16 1.97 8.79 1.59
N LEU A 17 2.84 8.52 0.61
CA LEU A 17 2.85 7.25 -0.12
C LEU A 17 3.17 6.10 0.83
N GLU A 18 4.25 6.21 1.62
CA GLU A 18 4.64 5.16 2.58
C GLU A 18 3.52 4.85 3.58
N GLU A 19 2.92 5.90 4.16
CA GLU A 19 1.79 5.75 5.08
C GLU A 19 0.57 5.14 4.40
N THR A 20 0.25 5.56 3.17
CA THR A 20 -0.86 5.00 2.40
C THR A 20 -0.67 3.51 2.18
N ILE A 21 0.53 3.07 1.79
CA ILE A 21 0.81 1.66 1.50
C ILE A 21 0.78 0.81 2.77
N ARG A 22 1.38 1.27 3.88
CA ARG A 22 1.29 0.59 5.19
C ARG A 22 -0.14 0.49 5.70
N THR A 23 -0.90 1.58 5.59
CA THR A 23 -2.31 1.61 5.98
C THR A 23 -3.13 0.66 5.13
N TRP A 24 -2.83 0.58 3.83
CA TRP A 24 -3.51 -0.33 2.93
C TRP A 24 -3.26 -1.79 3.28
N ASP A 25 -2.01 -2.18 3.52
CA ASP A 25 -1.66 -3.54 3.94
C ASP A 25 -2.43 -3.97 5.19
N LYS A 26 -2.40 -3.12 6.23
CA LYS A 26 -3.14 -3.36 7.47
C LYS A 26 -4.65 -3.43 7.25
N ALA A 27 -5.21 -2.52 6.46
CA ALA A 27 -6.64 -2.50 6.17
C ALA A 27 -7.09 -3.75 5.41
N LEU A 28 -6.26 -4.31 4.53
CA LEU A 28 -6.55 -5.55 3.82
C LEU A 28 -6.65 -6.74 4.79
N ASP A 29 -5.75 -6.83 5.77
CA ASP A 29 -5.80 -7.88 6.81
C ASP A 29 -7.03 -7.73 7.70
N GLU A 30 -7.29 -6.54 8.21
CA GLU A 30 -8.45 -6.29 9.08
C GLU A 30 -9.78 -6.46 8.34
N ARG A 31 -9.84 -6.08 7.05
CA ARG A 31 -11.00 -6.37 6.20
C ARG A 31 -11.23 -7.87 6.05
N ARG A 32 -10.17 -8.66 5.83
CA ARG A 32 -10.27 -10.12 5.74
C ARG A 32 -10.81 -10.71 7.05
N LYS A 33 -10.26 -10.29 8.20
CA LYS A 33 -10.71 -10.73 9.54
C LYS A 33 -12.16 -10.36 9.82
N ALA A 34 -12.62 -9.20 9.33
CA ALA A 34 -14.00 -8.75 9.50
C ALA A 34 -14.97 -9.29 8.42
N THR A 35 -14.50 -10.07 7.43
CA THR A 35 -15.36 -10.52 6.33
C THR A 35 -16.41 -11.52 6.82
N PRO A 36 -17.72 -11.27 6.60
CA PRO A 36 -18.77 -12.20 6.99
C PRO A 36 -18.57 -13.59 6.37
N GLY A 37 -18.63 -14.63 7.22
CA GLY A 37 -18.40 -16.01 6.80
C GLY A 37 -16.93 -16.45 6.75
N ILE A 38 -15.98 -15.53 6.94
CA ILE A 38 -14.55 -15.84 7.11
C ILE A 38 -14.11 -15.56 8.54
N GLY A 39 -14.47 -14.39 9.08
CA GLY A 39 -14.18 -14.02 10.46
C GLY A 39 -15.36 -13.31 11.12
N ASN A 40 -15.06 -12.44 12.09
CA ASN A 40 -16.07 -11.79 12.92
C ASN A 40 -16.38 -10.37 12.40
N PRO A 41 -17.59 -10.11 11.85
CA PRO A 41 -17.97 -8.81 11.31
C PRO A 41 -17.93 -7.65 12.32
N ASP A 42 -18.05 -7.97 13.60
CA ASP A 42 -18.04 -7.01 14.72
C ASP A 42 -16.63 -6.83 15.33
N GLN A 43 -15.61 -7.50 14.78
CA GLN A 43 -14.23 -7.35 15.24
C GLN A 43 -13.62 -6.02 14.78
N GLY A 44 -12.97 -5.33 15.72
CA GLY A 44 -12.31 -4.04 15.45
C GLY A 44 -13.33 -2.96 15.06
N LEU A 45 -13.07 -2.26 13.96
CA LEU A 45 -13.95 -1.20 13.43
C LEU A 45 -15.02 -1.73 12.44
N GLY A 46 -15.04 -3.06 12.21
CA GLY A 46 -16.00 -3.75 11.36
C GLY A 46 -15.71 -3.70 9.85
N PHE A 47 -16.33 -4.63 9.10
CA PHE A 47 -16.05 -4.83 7.67
C PHE A 47 -16.19 -3.55 6.84
N LYS A 48 -17.29 -2.81 7.04
CA LYS A 48 -17.60 -1.62 6.25
C LYS A 48 -16.55 -0.53 6.41
N TYR A 49 -16.00 -0.36 7.61
CA TYR A 49 -14.93 0.59 7.85
C TYR A 49 -13.68 0.20 7.07
N TRP A 50 -13.23 -1.06 7.21
CA TRP A 50 -12.01 -1.53 6.55
C TRP A 50 -12.14 -1.61 5.03
N ASP A 51 -13.32 -1.93 4.49
CA ASP A 51 -13.57 -1.87 3.05
C ASP A 51 -13.47 -0.43 2.51
N ASN A 52 -14.02 0.54 3.24
CA ASN A 52 -13.88 1.96 2.88
C ASN A 52 -12.41 2.43 2.95
N THR A 53 -11.68 2.00 3.98
CA THR A 53 -10.24 2.30 4.10
C THR A 53 -9.45 1.71 2.94
N CYS A 54 -9.72 0.45 2.55
CA CYS A 54 -9.08 -0.18 1.40
C CYS A 54 -9.33 0.61 0.10
N ARG A 55 -10.59 1.05 -0.13
CA ARG A 55 -10.93 1.87 -1.31
C ARG A 55 -10.21 3.21 -1.27
N SER A 56 -10.18 3.88 -0.13
CA SER A 56 -9.49 5.17 0.00
C SER A 56 -7.99 5.05 -0.23
N CYS A 57 -7.34 4.00 0.27
CA CYS A 57 -5.92 3.74 0.01
C CYS A 57 -5.67 3.44 -1.47
N GLN A 58 -6.54 2.64 -2.11
CA GLN A 58 -6.45 2.36 -3.54
C GLN A 58 -6.56 3.65 -4.38
N ASP A 59 -7.54 4.50 -4.11
CA ASP A 59 -7.72 5.76 -4.82
C ASP A 59 -6.50 6.69 -4.67
N ARG A 60 -5.94 6.79 -3.46
CA ARG A 60 -4.70 7.55 -3.20
C ARG A 60 -3.51 6.95 -3.94
N TRP A 61 -3.37 5.63 -3.94
CA TRP A 61 -2.31 4.93 -4.65
C TRP A 61 -2.34 5.22 -6.16
N GLU A 62 -3.52 5.20 -6.79
CA GLU A 62 -3.64 5.52 -8.23
C GLU A 62 -3.17 6.96 -8.53
N VAL A 63 -3.45 7.91 -7.64
CA VAL A 63 -2.94 9.29 -7.77
C VAL A 63 -1.41 9.33 -7.64
N PHE A 64 -0.83 8.63 -6.67
CA PHE A 64 0.63 8.53 -6.54
C PHE A 64 1.28 7.90 -7.76
N LYS A 65 0.70 6.82 -8.27
CA LYS A 65 1.16 6.12 -9.48
C LYS A 65 1.22 7.08 -10.68
N LEU A 66 0.15 7.84 -10.91
CA LEU A 66 0.09 8.85 -11.99
C LEU A 66 1.13 9.95 -11.80
N ALA A 67 1.28 10.47 -10.57
CA ALA A 67 2.24 11.52 -10.29
C ALA A 67 3.70 11.05 -10.47
N ILE A 68 4.05 9.85 -9.99
CA ILE A 68 5.40 9.30 -10.17
C ILE A 68 5.70 9.09 -11.65
N LYS A 69 4.75 8.55 -12.41
CA LYS A 69 4.86 8.41 -13.88
C LYS A 69 5.07 9.76 -14.56
N GLN A 70 4.31 10.78 -14.18
CA GLN A 70 4.42 12.13 -14.75
C GLN A 70 5.77 12.80 -14.47
N PHE A 71 6.28 12.73 -13.24
CA PHE A 71 7.50 13.46 -12.83
C PHE A 71 8.81 12.71 -13.13
N TYR A 72 8.78 11.38 -13.05
CA TYR A 72 9.97 10.53 -13.14
C TYR A 72 9.98 9.62 -14.37
N GLY A 73 8.85 9.45 -15.06
CA GLY A 73 8.75 8.57 -16.23
C GLY A 73 8.83 7.08 -15.91
N ILE A 74 8.69 6.71 -14.64
CA ILE A 74 8.74 5.32 -14.16
C ILE A 74 7.36 4.92 -13.69
N GLU A 75 6.91 3.74 -14.10
CA GLU A 75 5.67 3.15 -13.62
C GLU A 75 5.97 2.17 -12.48
N PHE A 76 5.24 2.33 -11.39
CA PHE A 76 5.33 1.47 -10.22
C PHE A 76 3.97 0.81 -9.94
N PHE A 77 4.03 -0.30 -9.21
CA PHE A 77 2.90 -1.15 -8.87
C PHE A 77 2.95 -1.49 -7.40
N PHE A 78 1.78 -1.51 -6.76
CA PHE A 78 1.64 -2.09 -5.42
C PHE A 78 1.68 -3.61 -5.55
N THR A 79 2.54 -4.26 -4.76
CA THR A 79 2.65 -5.71 -4.65
C THR A 79 2.52 -6.14 -3.20
N ARG A 80 1.91 -7.30 -2.98
CA ARG A 80 1.63 -7.86 -1.67
C ARG A 80 1.59 -9.38 -1.74
N THR A 81 2.36 -10.02 -0.89
CA THR A 81 2.41 -11.47 -0.66
C THR A 81 2.17 -11.75 0.82
N ASP A 82 2.21 -13.01 1.23
CA ASP A 82 2.19 -13.35 2.65
C ASP A 82 3.51 -12.98 3.37
N GLU A 83 4.62 -12.84 2.64
CA GLU A 83 5.94 -12.54 3.19
C GLU A 83 6.30 -11.04 3.18
N TYR A 84 5.76 -10.25 2.25
CA TYR A 84 6.10 -8.85 2.10
C TYR A 84 5.02 -8.03 1.39
N PHE A 85 5.12 -6.71 1.48
CA PHE A 85 4.39 -5.78 0.64
C PHE A 85 5.27 -4.59 0.26
N GLY A 86 4.85 -3.86 -0.77
CA GLY A 86 5.57 -2.66 -1.16
C GLY A 86 5.19 -2.13 -2.53
N VAL A 87 6.07 -1.29 -3.07
CA VAL A 87 5.91 -0.61 -4.35
C VAL A 87 7.14 -0.85 -5.20
N CYS A 88 6.96 -1.47 -6.37
CA CYS A 88 8.05 -1.88 -7.25
C CYS A 88 7.73 -1.68 -8.74
N SER A 89 8.75 -1.73 -9.60
CA SER A 89 8.56 -1.85 -11.04
C SER A 89 7.86 -3.17 -11.39
N GLU A 90 7.33 -3.27 -12.62
CA GLU A 90 6.62 -4.46 -13.11
C GLU A 90 7.45 -5.76 -12.96
N ASP A 91 8.76 -5.67 -13.18
CA ASP A 91 9.72 -6.77 -13.08
C ASP A 91 10.37 -6.91 -11.69
N GLU A 92 9.89 -6.15 -10.71
CA GLU A 92 10.44 -6.07 -9.35
C GLU A 92 11.95 -5.73 -9.26
N SER A 93 12.55 -5.18 -10.32
CA SER A 93 13.97 -4.80 -10.35
C SER A 93 14.26 -3.51 -9.57
N ILE A 94 13.26 -2.65 -9.39
CA ILE A 94 13.35 -1.39 -8.65
C ILE A 94 12.27 -1.34 -7.58
N TRP A 95 12.65 -1.06 -6.34
CA TRP A 95 11.74 -0.95 -5.20
C TRP A 95 11.73 0.46 -4.62
N LEU A 96 10.58 1.12 -4.60
CA LEU A 96 10.37 2.35 -3.83
C LEU A 96 10.29 2.06 -2.34
N MET A 97 9.55 1.03 -1.95
CA MET A 97 9.51 0.52 -0.57
C MET A 97 9.25 -0.97 -0.59
N LYS A 98 9.85 -1.70 0.36
CA LYS A 98 9.62 -3.12 0.58
C LYS A 98 9.67 -3.36 2.08
N GLU A 99 8.61 -3.92 2.64
CA GLU A 99 8.50 -4.26 4.05
C GLU A 99 8.11 -5.71 4.20
N GLY A 100 8.77 -6.41 5.13
CA GLY A 100 8.42 -7.78 5.48
C GLY A 100 7.10 -7.80 6.24
N ARG A 101 6.32 -8.85 6.04
CA ARG A 101 5.10 -9.14 6.80
C ARG A 101 5.46 -10.22 7.81
N GLU A 102 5.46 -9.85 9.08
CA GLU A 102 5.48 -10.83 10.16
C GLU A 102 4.04 -11.36 10.30
N GLU A 103 3.84 -12.68 10.15
CA GLU A 103 2.58 -13.30 10.53
C GLU A 103 2.36 -13.02 12.02
N ASN A 104 1.44 -12.11 12.32
CA ASN A 104 0.89 -12.01 13.66
C ASN A 104 -0.09 -13.20 13.78
N GLU A 105 0.44 -14.35 14.21
CA GLU A 105 -0.32 -15.51 14.69
C GLU A 105 -1.29 -15.13 15.81
#